data_AF-A0A7W1Q9D5-F1
#
_entry.id   AF-A0A7W1Q9D5-F1
#
_cell.length_a   1.000
_cell.length_b   1.000
_cell.length_c   1.000
_cell.angle_alpha   90.00
_cell.angle_beta   90.00
_cell.angle_gamma   90.00
#
_symmetry.space_group_name_H-M   'P 1'
#
loop_
_entity.id
_entity.type
_entity.pdbx_description
1 polymer ?
#
loop_
_entity_poly.entity_id
_entity_poly.type
_entity_poly.pdbx_seq_one_letter_code
_entity_poly.pdbx_strand_id
1 'polypeptide(L)' 'MDEARAVLARLDRIEELDREGAPPGALLEELRGLVQAAETWAKLEGDERARTAVDRCDAALAEPVA' A
#
# COMPACT_ATOMS: atom_id res chain seq x y z
N MET A 1 -6.57 -8.41 12.36
CA MET A 1 -7.22 -9.68 11.92
C MET A 1 -8.34 -9.39 10.92
N ASP A 2 -8.97 -8.22 10.96
CA ASP A 2 -10.00 -7.79 10.00
C ASP A 2 -9.39 -7.34 8.65
N GLU A 3 -8.16 -6.88 8.70
CA GLU A 3 -7.29 -6.46 7.61
C GLU A 3 -7.08 -7.55 6.55
N ALA A 4 -6.65 -8.74 6.99
CA ALA A 4 -6.44 -9.88 6.10
C ALA A 4 -7.75 -10.34 5.47
N ARG A 5 -8.86 -10.28 6.22
CA ARG A 5 -10.19 -10.62 5.71
C ARG A 5 -10.67 -9.63 4.66
N ALA A 6 -10.41 -8.33 4.84
CA ALA A 6 -10.73 -7.31 3.87
C ALA A 6 -9.94 -7.46 2.57
N VAL A 7 -8.65 -7.83 2.65
CA VAL A 7 -7.83 -8.12 1.47
C VAL A 7 -8.36 -9.33 0.70
N LEU A 8 -8.69 -10.43 1.41
CA LEU A 8 -9.25 -11.62 0.77
C LEU A 8 -10.58 -11.31 0.07
N ALA A 9 -11.48 -10.58 0.72
CA ALA A 9 -12.76 -10.20 0.11
C ALA A 9 -12.58 -9.35 -1.16
N ARG A 10 -11.54 -8.51 -1.21
CA ARG A 10 -11.23 -7.68 -2.37
C ARG A 10 -10.60 -8.48 -3.51
N LEU A 11 -9.80 -9.50 -3.19
CA LEU A 11 -9.28 -10.44 -4.19
C LEU A 11 -10.41 -11.30 -4.79
N ASP A 12 -11.31 -11.81 -3.95
CA ASP A 12 -12.50 -12.55 -4.41
C ASP A 12 -13.35 -11.69 -5.37
N ARG A 13 -13.49 -10.39 -5.07
CA ARG A 13 -14.20 -9.44 -5.94
C ARG A 13 -13.51 -9.23 -7.28
N ILE A 14 -12.18 -9.20 -7.32
CA ILE A 14 -11.42 -9.10 -8.58
C ILE A 14 -11.63 -10.35 -9.43
N GLU A 15 -11.57 -11.54 -8.84
CA GLU A 15 -11.79 -12.80 -9.55
C GLU A 15 -13.21 -12.89 -10.11
N GLU A 16 -14.21 -12.38 -9.39
CA GLU A 16 -15.58 -12.29 -9.87
C GLU A 16 -15.69 -11.34 -11.07
N LEU A 17 -15.15 -10.13 -10.96
CA LEU A 17 -15.17 -9.13 -12.04
C LEU A 17 -14.44 -9.61 -13.31
N ASP A 18 -13.32 -10.32 -13.16
CA ASP A 18 -12.58 -10.89 -14.28
C ASP A 18 -13.41 -11.98 -14.99
N ARG A 19 -14.03 -12.88 -14.21
CA ARG A 19 -14.91 -13.93 -14.74
C ARG A 19 -16.14 -13.39 -15.46
N GLU A 20 -16.68 -12.27 -14.98
CA GLU A 20 -17.82 -11.57 -15.59
C GLU A 20 -17.43 -10.76 -16.84
N GLY A 21 -16.13 -10.64 -17.16
CA GLY A 21 -15.65 -9.81 -18.26
C GLY A 21 -15.92 -8.33 -18.01
N ALA A 22 -15.86 -7.89 -16.74
CA ALA A 22 -16.13 -6.52 -16.36
C ALA A 22 -15.15 -5.54 -17.05
N PRO A 23 -15.56 -4.28 -17.25
CA PRO A 23 -14.68 -3.28 -17.84
C PRO A 23 -13.36 -3.16 -17.05
N PRO A 24 -12.21 -2.97 -17.72
CA PRO A 24 -10.91 -2.88 -17.05
C PRO A 24 -10.85 -1.84 -15.92
N GLY A 25 -11.64 -0.76 -16.03
CA GLY A 25 -11.76 0.24 -14.97
C GLY A 25 -12.25 -0.32 -13.63
N ALA A 26 -13.15 -1.31 -13.64
CA ALA A 26 -13.66 -1.93 -12.42
C ALA A 26 -12.58 -2.73 -11.69
N LEU A 27 -11.77 -3.51 -12.42
CA LEU A 27 -10.65 -4.26 -11.84
C LEU A 27 -9.58 -3.30 -11.29
N LEU A 28 -9.30 -2.21 -12.02
CA LEU A 28 -8.31 -1.21 -11.60
C LEU A 28 -8.71 -0.50 -10.29
N GLU A 29 -9.99 -0.28 -10.04
CA GLU A 29 -10.47 0.26 -8.75
C GLU A 29 -10.19 -0.70 -7.60
N GLU A 30 -10.46 -1.99 -7.80
CA GLU A 30 -10.18 -3.00 -6.78
C GLU A 30 -8.66 -3.08 -6.49
N LEU A 31 -7.83 -3.10 -7.52
CA LEU A 31 -6.37 -3.08 -7.40
C LEU A 31 -5.85 -1.82 -6.69
N ARG A 32 -6.38 -0.63 -7.02
CA ARG A 32 -6.01 0.63 -6.33
C ARG A 32 -6.28 0.55 -4.84
N GLY A 33 -7.43 0.01 -4.44
CA GLY A 33 -7.77 -0.15 -3.03
C GLY A 33 -6.82 -1.11 -2.29
N LEU A 34 -6.37 -2.17 -2.95
CA LEU A 34 -5.36 -3.09 -2.37
C LEU A 34 -4.01 -2.40 -2.17
N VAL A 35 -3.55 -1.61 -3.15
CA VAL A 35 -2.29 -0.84 -3.01
C VAL A 35 -2.40 0.15 -1.85
N GLN A 36 -3.50 0.88 -1.74
CA GLN A 36 -3.67 1.87 -0.66
C GLN A 36 -3.73 1.22 0.73
N ALA A 37 -4.34 0.04 0.85
CA ALA A 37 -4.32 -0.73 2.09
C ALA A 37 -2.90 -1.18 2.45
N ALA A 38 -2.14 -1.68 1.47
CA ALA A 38 -0.74 -2.09 1.66
C ALA A 38 0.16 -0.91 2.05
N GLU A 39 0.01 0.26 1.43
CA GLU A 39 0.73 1.48 1.82
C GLU A 39 0.40 1.91 3.24
N THR A 40 -0.87 1.80 3.64
CA THR A 40 -1.32 2.14 4.99
C THR A 40 -0.67 1.20 6.01
N TRP A 41 -0.62 -0.10 5.73
CA TRP A 41 0.08 -1.06 6.58
C TRP A 41 1.58 -0.84 6.58
N ALA A 42 2.22 -0.59 5.45
CA ALA A 42 3.65 -0.30 5.39
C ALA A 42 4.02 0.95 6.20
N LYS A 43 3.13 1.95 6.29
CA LYS A 43 3.32 3.12 7.15
C LYS A 43 3.14 2.80 8.63
N LEU A 44 2.24 1.87 8.98
CA LEU A 44 1.94 1.46 10.35
C LEU A 44 2.96 0.44 10.88
N GLU A 45 3.41 -0.49 10.05
CA GLU A 45 4.45 -1.50 10.30
C GLU A 45 5.86 -0.99 9.99
N GLY A 46 5.99 0.25 9.50
CA GLY A 46 7.27 0.88 9.18
C GLY A 46 8.26 0.73 10.33
N ASP A 47 9.18 -0.24 10.18
CA ASP A 47 10.19 -0.62 11.15
C ASP A 47 10.87 0.65 11.67
N GLU A 48 10.97 0.78 12.99
CA GLU A 48 11.56 1.93 13.66
C GLU A 48 12.95 2.25 13.09
N ARG A 49 13.66 1.23 12.58
CA ARG A 49 14.91 1.39 11.83
C ARG A 49 14.77 2.10 10.48
N ALA A 50 13.73 1.79 9.71
CA ALA A 50 13.48 2.43 8.42
C ALA A 50 13.09 3.90 8.63
N ARG A 51 12.27 4.20 9.65
CA ARG A 51 11.93 5.58 10.01
C ARG A 51 13.16 6.36 10.50
N THR A 52 14.00 5.74 11.34
CA THR A 52 15.26 6.32 11.80
C THR A 52 16.27 6.58 10.66
N ALA A 53 16.28 5.72 9.63
CA ALA A 53 17.15 5.89 8.47
C ALA A 53 16.72 7.09 7.60
N VAL A 54 15.40 7.25 7.38
CA VAL A 54 14.84 8.41 6.67
C VAL A 54 15.14 9.70 7.43
N ASP A 55 14.90 9.72 8.75
CA ASP A 55 15.20 10.90 9.59
C ASP A 55 16.69 11.30 9.52
N ARG A 56 17.61 10.31 9.45
CA ARG A 56 19.05 10.58 9.27
C ARG A 56 19.38 11.15 7.90
N CYS A 57 18.77 10.66 6.83
CA CYS A 57 18.99 11.16 5.49
C CYS A 57 18.50 12.61 5.35
N ASP A 58 17.32 12.91 5.89
CA ASP A 58 16.77 14.27 5.87
C ASP A 58 17.63 15.25 6.68
N ALA A 59 18.14 14.83 7.85
CA ALA A 59 19.07 15.64 8.64
C ALA A 59 20.38 15.93 7.89
N ALA A 60 20.95 14.93 7.21
CA ALA A 60 22.18 15.09 6.43
C ALA A 60 22.00 16.00 5.20
N LEU A 61 20.82 15.97 4.57
CA LEU A 61 20.49 16.85 3.44
C LEU A 61 20.18 18.28 3.86
N ALA A 62 19.77 18.50 5.11
CA ALA A 62 19.50 19.82 5.67
C ALA A 62 20.77 20.56 6.11
N GLU A 63 21.91 19.88 6.24
CA GLU A 63 23.19 20.54 6.50
C GLU A 63 23.72 21.21 5.23
N PRO A 64 24.05 22.52 5.26
CA PRO A 64 24.68 23.17 4.13
C PRO A 64 26.11 22.62 3.96
N VAL A 65 26.46 22.24 2.74
CA VAL A 65 27.83 21.85 2.40
C VAL A 65 28.73 23.07 2.57
N ALA A 66 29.74 22.96 3.44
CA ALA A 66 30.74 23.99 3.73
C ALA A 66 31.70 24.25 2.57
#